data_AF-I3U8M5-F1
#
_entry.id   AF-I3U8M5-F1
#
_cell.length_a   1.000
_cell.length_b   1.000
_cell.length_c   1.000
_cell.angle_alpha   90.00
_cell.angle_beta   90.00
_cell.angle_gamma   90.00
#
_symmetry.space_group_name_H-M   'P 1'
#
loop_
_entity.id
_entity.type
_entity.pdbx_description
1 polymer ?
#
loop_
_entity_poly.entity_id
_entity_poly.type
_entity_poly.pdbx_seq_one_letter_code
_entity_poly.pdbx_strand_id
1 'polypeptide(L)' 'MKLTFLGTGNSAQMPVYNCDCVACARARSDVRHARLPCSALLQGNDGQC' A
#
# COMPACT_ATOMS: atom_id res chain seq x y z
N MET A 1 16.34 -12.62 7.48
CA MET A 1 15.79 -11.25 7.68
C MET A 1 15.22 -10.75 6.34
N LYS A 2 13.89 -10.61 6.24
CA LYS A 2 13.17 -10.12 5.04
C LYS A 2 12.16 -9.04 5.46
N LEU A 3 12.11 -7.94 4.73
CA LEU A 3 11.13 -6.87 4.91
C LEU A 3 10.13 -6.89 3.76
N THR A 4 8.84 -6.92 4.05
CA THR A 4 7.76 -6.88 3.05
C THR A 4 6.87 -5.67 3.31
N PHE A 5 6.73 -4.78 2.33
CA PHE A 5 5.81 -3.65 2.45
C PHE A 5 4.38 -4.09 2.17
N LEU A 6 3.53 -4.05 3.19
CA LEU A 6 2.09 -4.36 3.07
C LEU A 6 1.31 -3.14 2.56
N GLY A 7 1.78 -1.94 2.89
CA GLY A 7 1.22 -0.69 2.39
C GLY A 7 2.24 0.45 2.45
N THR A 8 2.08 1.41 1.55
CA THR A 8 3.00 2.56 1.38
C THR A 8 2.26 3.88 1.23
N GLY A 9 1.00 3.93 1.66
CA GLY A 9 0.11 5.08 1.62
C GLY A 9 0.05 5.81 2.97
N ASN A 10 -0.42 7.05 2.95
CA ASN A 10 -0.75 7.80 4.17
C ASN A 10 -2.17 7.41 4.66
N SER A 11 -2.66 8.10 5.69
CA SER A 11 -4.00 7.86 6.26
C SER A 11 -5.14 8.02 5.25
N ALA A 12 -4.96 8.81 4.20
CA ALA A 12 -5.96 8.97 3.15
C ALA A 12 -5.98 7.80 2.15
N GLN A 13 -4.95 6.94 2.18
CA GLN A 13 -4.74 5.82 1.27
C GLN A 13 -4.77 6.24 -0.21
N MET A 14 -4.74 5.27 -1.10
CA MET A 14 -4.93 5.50 -2.53
C MET A 14 -5.71 4.34 -3.15
N PRO A 15 -6.83 4.60 -3.85
CA PRO A 15 -7.41 5.91 -4.18
C PRO A 15 -8.01 6.63 -2.96
N VAL A 16 -7.89 7.96 -2.95
CA VAL A 16 -8.55 8.81 -1.95
C VAL A 16 -10.04 8.89 -2.26
N TYR A 17 -10.88 8.83 -1.23
CA TYR A 17 -12.32 8.99 -1.37
C TYR A 17 -12.66 10.28 -2.12
N ASN A 18 -13.56 10.17 -3.11
CA ASN A 18 -14.02 11.29 -3.94
C ASN A 18 -12.92 12.09 -4.64
N CYS A 19 -11.81 11.45 -5.03
CA CYS A 19 -10.74 12.08 -5.78
C CYS A 19 -10.65 11.53 -7.22
N ASP A 20 -10.64 12.44 -8.19
CA ASP A 20 -10.60 12.13 -9.64
C ASP A 20 -9.27 12.53 -10.30
N CYS A 21 -8.21 12.73 -9.52
CA CYS A 21 -6.90 13.00 -10.09
C CYS A 21 -6.38 11.80 -10.90
N VAL A 22 -5.46 12.06 -11.84
CA VAL A 22 -4.87 11.03 -12.72
C VAL A 22 -4.31 9.84 -11.92
N ALA A 23 -3.74 10.11 -10.76
CA ALA A 23 -3.18 9.10 -9.89
C ALA A 23 -4.30 8.17 -9.35
N CYS A 24 -5.38 8.73 -8.78
CA CYS A 24 -6.52 7.98 -8.28
C CYS A 24 -7.26 7.23 -9.40
N ALA A 25 -7.44 7.86 -10.57
CA ALA A 25 -7.99 7.20 -11.74
C ALA A 25 -7.18 5.95 -12.14
N ARG A 26 -5.84 6.07 -12.17
CA ARG A 26 -4.94 4.95 -12.45
C ARG A 26 -5.02 3.84 -11.40
N ALA A 27 -5.12 4.19 -10.12
CA ALA A 27 -5.27 3.20 -9.05
C ALA A 27 -6.65 2.50 -9.04
N ARG A 28 -7.69 3.16 -9.56
CA ARG A 28 -9.01 2.53 -9.78
C ARG A 28 -8.98 1.57 -10.98
N SER A 29 -8.24 1.90 -12.04
CA SER A 29 -8.12 1.04 -13.22
C SER A 29 -7.17 -0.14 -13.01
N ASP A 30 -6.12 0.04 -12.19
CA ASP A 30 -5.13 -1.00 -11.90
C ASP A 30 -4.76 -0.98 -10.41
N VAL A 31 -5.15 -2.05 -9.71
CA VAL A 31 -4.96 -2.23 -8.27
C VAL A 31 -3.48 -2.24 -7.86
N ARG A 32 -2.54 -2.52 -8.77
CA ARG A 32 -1.09 -2.45 -8.49
C ARG A 32 -0.62 -1.03 -8.14
N HIS A 33 -1.42 -0.03 -8.47
CA HIS A 33 -1.15 1.37 -8.13
C HIS A 33 -1.92 1.85 -6.88
N ALA A 34 -2.78 1.02 -6.31
CA ALA A 34 -3.43 1.31 -5.02
C ALA A 34 -2.39 1.26 -3.89
N ARG A 35 -2.59 2.11 -2.87
CA ARG A 35 -1.69 2.19 -1.71
C ARG A 35 -2.50 2.07 -0.43
N LEU A 36 -2.24 0.99 0.29
CA LEU A 36 -2.76 0.72 1.63
C LEU A 36 -2.02 1.56 2.69
N PRO A 37 -2.51 1.64 3.93
CA PRO A 37 -1.86 2.41 4.99
C PRO A 37 -0.43 1.90 5.21
N CYS A 38 0.48 2.82 5.50
CA CYS A 38 1.91 2.53 5.66
C CYS A 38 2.12 1.43 6.71
N SER A 39 2.50 0.24 6.25
CA SER A 39 2.69 -0.94 7.09
C SER A 39 3.68 -1.90 6.44
N ALA A 40 4.45 -2.61 7.27
CA ALA A 40 5.45 -3.55 6.80
C ALA A 40 5.52 -4.77 7.70
N LEU A 41 5.80 -5.92 7.10
CA LEU A 41 6.07 -7.19 7.76
C LEU A 41 7.59 -7.42 7.78
N LEU A 42 8.14 -7.61 8.97
CA LEU A 42 9.51 -8.04 9.17
C LEU A 42 9.50 -9.54 9.43
N GLN A 43 10.32 -10.31 8.72
CA GLN A 43 10.48 -11.74 8.96
C GLN A 43 11.93 -12.02 9.39
N GLY A 44 12.07 -12.44 10.63
CA GLY A 44 13.32 -12.97 11.18
C GLY A 44 13.70 -14.32 10.57
N ASN A 45 14.87 -14.85 10.95
CA ASN A 45 15.35 -16.15 10.46
C ASN A 45 14.51 -17.33 10.99
N ASP A 46 13.76 -17.11 12.07
CA ASP A 46 12.99 -18.14 12.77
C ASP A 46 11.51 -18.18 12.34
N GLY A 47 11.18 -17.50 11.22
CA GLY A 47 9.87 -17.53 10.58
C GLY A 47 8.75 -16.82 11.34
N GLN A 48 9.04 -16.21 12.49
CA GLN A 48 8.04 -15.63 13.39
C GLN A 48 8.31 -14.14 13.63
N CYS A 49 7.64 -13.30 12.86
CA CYS A 49 7.15 -11.98 13.25
C CYS A 49 5.94 -11.63 12.36
#